data_AF-A0A4Q3VES4-F1
#
_entry.id   AF-A0A4Q3VES4-F1
#
_cell.length_a   1.000
_cell.length_b   1.000
_cell.length_c   1.000
_cell.angle_alpha   90.00
_cell.angle_beta   90.00
_cell.angle_gamma   90.00
#
_symmetry.space_group_name_H-M   'P 1'
#
loop_
_entity.id
_entity.type
_entity.pdbx_description
1 polymer ?
#
loop_
_entity_poly.entity_id
_entity_poly.type
_entity_poly.pdbx_seq_one_letter_code
_entity_poly.pdbx_strand_id
1 'polypeptide(L)'
;MARQAQLAARIVVDPEKLGGEAHLRGTKITVAEIRAAWREKGVYVSNILKRFHELQPDDVEAALFHWSDPAAPAQAERQAYTAEWAGPPRRKLYLEMLYSAPNEARSECWRLAACEFDDDGLELFISDVIEDAFSKIIDGYPERYAPRGIVWRDAASHEIVDIYNLKAE
;
A
#
# COMPACT_ATOMS: atom_id res chain seq x y z
N MET A 1 -2.96 -7.07 14.46
CA MET A 1 -3.91 -5.96 14.72
C MET A 1 -3.33 -4.81 15.55
N ALA A 2 -2.53 -5.04 16.61
CA ALA A 2 -2.08 -3.96 17.52
C ALA A 2 -1.21 -2.85 16.87
N ARG A 3 -0.29 -3.20 15.95
CA ARG A 3 0.64 -2.24 15.32
C ARG A 3 -0.07 -1.21 14.44
N GLN A 4 -1.08 -1.64 13.68
CA GLN A 4 -1.80 -0.76 12.76
C GLN A 4 -2.63 0.30 13.49
N ALA A 5 -3.21 -0.07 14.64
CA ALA A 5 -3.89 0.87 15.52
C ALA A 5 -2.91 1.90 16.14
N GLN A 6 -1.68 1.48 16.47
CA GLN A 6 -0.63 2.38 16.98
C GLN A 6 -0.18 3.38 15.92
N LEU A 7 0.00 2.94 14.67
CA LEU A 7 0.36 3.83 13.56
C LEU A 7 -0.77 4.81 13.24
N ALA A 8 -2.02 4.35 13.23
CA ALA A 8 -3.18 5.22 12.99
C ALA A 8 -3.29 6.33 14.05
N ALA A 9 -2.96 6.05 15.31
CA ALA A 9 -3.02 7.04 16.39
C ALA A 9 -2.00 8.19 16.24
N ARG A 10 -0.95 8.00 15.42
CA ARG A 10 0.07 9.04 15.12
C ARG A 10 -0.42 10.09 14.14
N ILE A 11 -1.50 9.83 13.41
CA ILE A 11 -2.09 10.78 12.46
C ILE A 11 -3.31 11.45 13.07
N VAL A 12 -3.42 12.76 12.84
CA VAL A 12 -4.53 13.58 13.29
C VAL A 12 -5.12 14.29 12.07
N VAL A 13 -6.45 14.32 12.00
CA VAL A 13 -7.22 15.12 11.05
C VAL A 13 -8.04 16.09 11.89
N ASP A 14 -7.73 17.38 11.79
CA ASP A 14 -8.37 18.45 12.57
C ASP A 14 -8.82 19.54 11.59
N PRO A 15 -10.14 19.72 11.34
CA PRO A 15 -10.65 20.70 10.38
C PRO A 15 -10.22 22.15 10.65
N GLU A 16 -9.88 22.47 11.91
CA GLU A 16 -9.46 23.82 12.31
C GLU A 16 -7.96 24.04 12.16
N LYS A 17 -7.19 22.99 11.84
CA LYS A 17 -5.73 23.06 11.67
C LYS A 17 -5.31 22.61 10.28
N LEU A 18 -4.33 23.31 9.72
CA LEU A 18 -3.72 22.95 8.42
C LEU A 18 -4.77 22.71 7.31
N GLY A 19 -5.87 23.46 7.32
CA GLY A 19 -6.94 23.32 6.33
C GLY A 19 -7.69 21.99 6.37
N GLY A 20 -7.64 21.25 7.49
CA GLY A 20 -8.23 19.92 7.60
C GLY A 20 -7.36 18.79 7.04
N GLU A 21 -6.10 19.08 6.68
CA GLU A 21 -5.18 18.06 6.20
C GLU A 21 -4.74 17.10 7.32
N ALA A 22 -4.57 15.83 6.95
CA ALA A 22 -3.98 14.83 7.81
C ALA A 22 -2.51 15.18 8.11
N HIS A 23 -2.16 15.24 9.39
CA HIS A 23 -0.84 15.61 9.85
C HIS A 23 -0.39 14.75 11.03
N LEU A 24 0.91 14.75 11.28
CA LEU A 24 1.50 13.99 12.37
C LEU A 24 1.19 14.66 13.72
N ARG A 25 0.77 13.84 14.69
CA ARG A 25 0.35 14.31 16.01
C ARG A 25 1.46 15.10 16.67
N GLY A 26 1.16 16.34 17.04
CA GLY A 26 2.10 17.22 17.74
C GLY A 26 3.10 17.94 16.83
N THR A 27 3.00 17.77 15.51
CA THR A 27 3.80 18.52 14.53
C THR A 27 2.90 19.32 13.58
N LYS A 28 3.51 20.15 12.74
CA LYS A 28 2.84 20.81 11.61
C LYS A 28 3.09 20.11 10.28
N ILE A 29 3.72 18.93 10.32
CA ILE A 29 4.11 18.19 9.13
C ILE A 29 2.93 17.38 8.63
N THR A 30 2.54 17.61 7.39
CA THR A 30 1.40 16.91 6.78
C THR A 30 1.82 15.56 6.22
N VAL A 31 0.83 14.65 6.13
CA VAL A 31 1.01 13.37 5.43
C VAL A 31 1.41 13.58 3.97
N ALA A 32 0.89 14.65 3.34
CA ALA A 32 1.21 15.00 1.97
C ALA A 32 2.68 15.40 1.81
N GLU A 33 3.25 16.18 2.74
CA GLU A 33 4.67 16.56 2.72
C GLU A 33 5.60 15.35 2.81
N ILE A 34 5.29 14.39 3.69
CA ILE A 34 6.09 13.18 3.84
C ILE A 34 6.02 12.31 2.59
N ARG A 35 4.84 12.17 1.99
CA ARG A 35 4.66 11.44 0.73
C ARG A 35 5.35 12.13 -0.45
N ALA A 36 5.32 13.45 -0.49
CA ALA A 36 6.03 14.21 -1.52
C ALA A 36 7.54 13.97 -1.41
N ALA A 37 8.10 14.05 -0.20
CA ALA A 37 9.50 13.75 0.03
C ALA A 37 9.85 12.29 -0.35
N TRP A 38 9.01 11.33 0.01
CA TRP A 38 9.21 9.91 -0.35
C TRP A 38 9.22 9.64 -1.86
N ARG A 39 8.48 10.42 -2.64
CA ARG A 39 8.44 10.29 -4.12
C ARG A 39 9.68 10.83 -4.82
N GLU A 40 10.54 11.58 -4.12
CA GLU A 40 11.80 12.07 -4.67
C GLU A 40 12.77 10.90 -4.93
N LYS A 41 13.43 10.90 -6.09
CA LYS A 41 14.31 9.79 -6.49
C LYS A 41 15.47 9.62 -5.50
N GLY A 42 15.61 8.42 -4.95
CA GLY A 42 16.70 8.08 -4.03
C GLY A 42 16.51 8.60 -2.61
N VAL A 43 15.31 9.07 -2.25
CA VAL A 43 14.95 9.41 -0.88
C VAL A 43 14.44 8.18 -0.15
N TYR A 44 15.09 7.84 0.97
CA TYR A 44 14.68 6.77 1.87
C TYR A 44 14.20 7.34 3.20
N VAL A 45 13.67 6.48 4.09
CA VAL A 45 13.18 6.89 5.43
C VAL A 45 14.24 7.70 6.19
N SER A 46 15.51 7.30 6.13
CA SER A 46 16.61 8.00 6.79
C SER A 46 16.83 9.42 6.26
N ASN A 47 16.56 9.67 4.97
CA ASN A 47 16.61 11.01 4.38
C ASN A 47 15.43 11.87 4.87
N ILE A 48 14.23 11.26 4.98
CA ILE A 48 13.04 11.92 5.50
C ILE A 48 13.25 12.31 6.97
N LEU A 49 13.78 11.42 7.81
CA LEU A 49 14.09 11.71 9.21
C LEU A 49 15.19 12.78 9.37
N LYS A 50 16.14 12.87 8.43
CA LYS A 50 17.11 13.98 8.41
C LYS A 50 16.47 15.31 8.05
N ARG A 51 15.50 15.30 7.12
CA ARG A 51 14.76 16.49 6.68
C ARG A 51 13.77 16.97 7.75
N PHE A 52 13.13 16.03 8.44
CA PHE A 52 12.14 16.26 9.49
C PHE A 52 12.63 15.65 10.81
N HIS A 53 13.58 16.35 11.46
CA HIS A 53 14.32 15.87 12.64
C HIS A 53 13.44 15.60 13.88
N GLU A 54 12.23 16.12 13.89
CA GLU A 54 11.22 15.90 14.94
C GLU A 54 10.43 14.59 14.77
N LEU A 55 10.60 13.89 13.64
CA LEU A 55 9.90 12.64 13.36
C LEU A 55 10.65 11.42 13.88
N GLN A 56 9.87 10.39 14.23
CA GLN A 56 10.35 9.03 14.47
C GLN A 56 10.07 8.14 13.25
N PRO A 57 10.76 6.99 13.11
CA PRO A 57 10.52 6.06 12.01
C PRO A 57 9.04 5.67 11.86
N ASP A 58 8.35 5.40 12.97
CA ASP A 58 6.92 5.07 12.99
C ASP A 58 6.03 6.21 12.48
N ASP A 59 6.46 7.46 12.56
CA ASP A 59 5.71 8.61 12.04
C ASP A 59 5.75 8.62 10.51
N VAL A 60 6.92 8.29 9.94
CA VAL A 60 7.08 8.12 8.49
C VAL A 60 6.27 6.91 8.02
N GLU A 61 6.34 5.78 8.72
CA GLU A 61 5.53 4.60 8.44
C GLU A 61 4.03 4.96 8.48
N ALA A 62 3.56 5.61 9.55
CA ALA A 62 2.18 6.04 9.68
C ALA A 62 1.74 6.94 8.53
N ALA A 63 2.54 7.95 8.14
CA ALA A 63 2.20 8.86 7.05
C ALA A 63 2.18 8.17 5.68
N LEU A 64 3.11 7.25 5.39
CA LEU A 64 3.12 6.52 4.14
C LEU A 64 1.88 5.62 4.01
N PHE A 65 1.51 4.91 5.08
CA PHE A 65 0.38 3.99 5.10
C PHE A 65 -0.96 4.64 5.48
N HIS A 66 -1.00 5.95 5.78
CA HIS A 66 -2.24 6.66 6.12
C HIS A 66 -3.17 6.83 4.91
N TRP A 67 -4.15 5.96 4.76
CA TRP A 67 -5.17 6.07 3.74
C TRP A 67 -6.34 6.97 4.17
N SER A 68 -6.09 8.26 4.32
CA SER A 68 -7.18 9.24 4.28
C SER A 68 -6.74 10.46 3.51
N ASP A 69 -6.95 10.41 2.19
CA ASP A 69 -7.12 11.60 1.38
C ASP A 69 -8.63 11.94 1.44
N PRO A 70 -9.04 13.03 2.10
CA PRO A 70 -10.45 13.41 2.19
C PRO A 70 -11.01 13.97 0.86
N ALA A 71 -10.15 14.26 -0.13
CA ALA A 71 -10.55 14.60 -1.50
C ALA A 71 -10.58 13.38 -2.42
N ALA A 72 -10.13 12.20 -1.95
CA ALA A 72 -10.39 10.96 -2.65
C ALA A 72 -11.89 10.66 -2.57
N PRO A 73 -12.53 10.30 -3.70
CA PRO A 73 -13.95 9.94 -3.70
C PRO A 73 -14.20 8.89 -2.60
N ALA A 74 -15.33 9.01 -1.90
CA ALA A 74 -15.79 8.08 -0.87
C ALA A 74 -15.36 6.68 -1.26
N GLN A 75 -14.52 6.04 -0.41
CA GLN A 75 -13.86 4.77 -0.66
C GLN A 75 -14.77 3.85 -1.46
N ALA A 76 -14.60 3.85 -2.78
CA ALA A 76 -15.02 2.72 -3.55
C ALA A 76 -14.16 1.59 -2.98
N GLU A 77 -14.83 0.56 -2.45
CA GLU A 77 -14.24 -0.51 -1.66
C GLU A 77 -12.92 -0.91 -2.30
N ARG A 78 -11.82 -0.60 -1.61
CA ARG A 78 -10.50 -0.89 -2.16
C ARG A 78 -10.38 -2.40 -2.25
N GLN A 79 -10.49 -2.91 -3.46
CA GLN A 79 -10.25 -4.31 -3.73
C GLN A 79 -8.76 -4.57 -3.56
N ALA A 80 -8.42 -5.31 -2.50
CA ALA A 80 -7.06 -5.68 -2.17
C ALA A 80 -7.05 -7.14 -1.73
N TYR A 81 -6.12 -7.90 -2.30
CA TYR A 81 -5.99 -9.33 -2.08
C TYR A 81 -4.55 -9.68 -1.74
N THR A 82 -4.39 -10.70 -0.91
CA THR A 82 -3.07 -11.22 -0.52
C THR A 82 -3.01 -12.73 -0.71
N ALA A 83 -1.83 -13.23 -1.01
CA ALA A 83 -1.55 -14.66 -1.04
C ALA A 83 -0.14 -14.92 -0.53
N GLU A 84 0.06 -16.12 0.03
CA GLU A 84 1.37 -16.57 0.47
C GLU A 84 1.80 -17.80 -0.33
N TRP A 85 3.07 -17.82 -0.70
CA TRP A 85 3.72 -18.92 -1.39
C TRP A 85 4.84 -19.48 -0.51
N ALA A 86 4.77 -20.77 -0.21
CA ALA A 86 5.71 -21.45 0.70
C ALA A 86 6.96 -21.99 0.01
N GLY A 87 6.98 -22.08 -1.33
CA GLY A 87 8.14 -22.61 -2.05
C GLY A 87 9.36 -21.68 -1.94
N PRO A 88 10.56 -22.12 -2.35
CA PRO A 88 11.75 -21.29 -2.30
C PRO A 88 11.83 -20.35 -3.52
N PRO A 89 12.07 -19.04 -3.33
CA PRO A 89 12.01 -18.31 -2.06
C PRO A 89 10.55 -18.12 -1.61
N ARG A 90 10.34 -18.11 -0.29
CA ARG A 90 9.02 -17.89 0.30
C ARG A 90 8.57 -16.49 -0.08
N ARG A 91 7.31 -16.34 -0.48
CA ARG A 91 6.78 -15.06 -0.98
C ARG A 91 5.45 -14.69 -0.37
N LYS A 92 5.20 -13.38 -0.34
CA LYS A 92 3.89 -12.78 -0.11
C LYS A 92 3.53 -11.91 -1.31
N LEU A 93 2.33 -12.10 -1.82
CA LEU A 93 1.81 -11.39 -2.98
C LEU A 93 0.73 -10.43 -2.53
N TYR A 94 0.69 -9.28 -3.18
CA TYR A 94 -0.29 -8.22 -2.97
C TYR A 94 -0.87 -7.84 -4.31
N LEU A 95 -2.19 -7.87 -4.42
CA LEU A 95 -2.92 -7.43 -5.60
C LEU A 95 -3.90 -6.35 -5.16
N GLU A 96 -3.81 -5.15 -5.69
CA GLU A 96 -4.68 -4.05 -5.29
C GLU A 96 -5.17 -3.23 -6.47
N MET A 97 -6.40 -2.75 -6.38
CA MET A 97 -6.94 -1.78 -7.32
C MET A 97 -6.50 -0.36 -6.93
N LEU A 98 -5.85 0.30 -7.88
CA LEU A 98 -5.46 1.70 -7.84
C LEU A 98 -6.47 2.52 -8.66
N TYR A 99 -7.09 3.51 -8.04
CA TYR A 99 -7.81 4.54 -8.79
C TYR A 99 -6.80 5.53 -9.37
N SER A 100 -6.83 5.74 -10.69
CA SER A 100 -6.12 6.86 -11.31
C SER A 100 -6.68 8.19 -10.79
N ALA A 101 -5.82 9.21 -10.74
CA ALA A 101 -6.17 10.54 -10.23
C ALA A 101 -7.41 11.11 -10.95
N PRO A 102 -8.22 11.97 -10.29
CA PRO A 102 -9.52 12.41 -10.80
C PRO A 102 -9.50 13.17 -12.14
N ASN A 103 -8.33 13.51 -12.68
CA ASN A 103 -8.16 14.26 -13.93
C ASN A 103 -7.73 13.42 -15.14
N GLU A 104 -7.48 12.13 -14.98
CA GLU A 104 -7.33 11.19 -16.10
C GLU A 104 -8.62 10.38 -16.19
N ALA A 105 -9.07 10.04 -17.40
CA ALA A 105 -10.21 9.15 -17.58
C ALA A 105 -10.03 7.94 -16.65
N ARG A 106 -11.02 7.64 -15.79
CA ARG A 106 -10.95 6.58 -14.79
C ARG A 106 -10.73 5.24 -15.48
N SER A 107 -9.47 4.86 -15.69
CA SER A 107 -9.09 3.52 -16.06
C SER A 107 -8.68 2.82 -14.78
N GLU A 108 -9.35 1.71 -14.49
CA GLU A 108 -8.98 0.81 -13.41
C GLU A 108 -7.54 0.36 -13.63
N CYS A 109 -6.65 0.80 -12.75
CA CYS A 109 -5.29 0.32 -12.71
C CYS A 109 -5.20 -0.68 -11.57
N TRP A 110 -4.55 -1.80 -11.80
CA TRP A 110 -4.29 -2.79 -10.77
C TRP A 110 -2.79 -2.85 -10.54
N ARG A 111 -2.40 -3.11 -9.29
CA ARG A 111 -1.01 -3.29 -8.89
C ARG A 111 -0.81 -4.68 -8.33
N LEU A 112 0.15 -5.42 -8.89
CA LEU A 112 0.69 -6.63 -8.30
C LEU A 112 2.09 -6.35 -7.74
N ALA A 113 2.29 -6.64 -6.46
CA ALA A 113 3.60 -6.60 -5.82
C ALA A 113 3.90 -7.95 -5.15
N ALA A 114 5.18 -8.30 -5.13
CA ALA A 114 5.67 -9.49 -4.45
C ALA A 114 6.77 -9.10 -3.46
N CYS A 115 6.74 -9.71 -2.29
CA CYS A 115 7.82 -9.68 -1.32
C CYS A 115 8.37 -11.09 -1.13
N GLU A 116 9.67 -11.21 -0.95
CA GLU A 116 10.34 -12.43 -0.55
C GLU A 116 10.61 -12.40 0.95
N PHE A 117 10.72 -13.56 1.57
CA PHE A 117 11.22 -13.66 2.94
C PHE A 117 12.65 -14.16 2.92
N ASP A 118 13.52 -13.53 3.71
CA ASP A 118 14.85 -14.09 3.97
C ASP A 118 14.78 -15.27 4.95
N ASP A 119 15.95 -15.85 5.25
CA ASP A 119 16.07 -16.99 6.16
C ASP A 119 15.62 -16.66 7.60
N ASP A 120 15.64 -15.37 7.99
CA ASP A 120 15.17 -14.87 9.28
C ASP A 120 13.66 -14.55 9.27
N GLY A 121 12.99 -14.72 8.12
CA GLY A 121 11.57 -14.43 7.94
C GLY A 121 11.26 -12.93 7.83
N LEU A 122 12.25 -12.09 7.55
CA LEU A 122 12.06 -10.68 7.26
C LEU A 122 11.55 -10.51 5.83
N GLU A 123 10.52 -9.68 5.66
CA GLU A 123 9.95 -9.37 4.35
C GLU A 123 10.88 -8.41 3.59
N LEU A 124 11.47 -8.92 2.52
CA LEU A 124 12.26 -8.21 1.53
C LEU A 124 11.36 -7.81 0.37
N PHE A 125 11.15 -6.51 0.20
CA PHE A 125 10.43 -5.99 -0.97
C PHE A 125 11.22 -6.31 -2.24
N ILE A 126 10.59 -7.06 -3.15
CA ILE A 126 11.13 -7.22 -4.49
C ILE A 126 10.78 -5.93 -5.25
N SER A 127 11.72 -5.37 -6.00
CA SER A 127 11.49 -4.14 -6.78
C SER A 127 10.48 -4.32 -7.92
N ASP A 128 10.00 -5.53 -8.15
CA ASP A 128 9.03 -5.85 -9.19
C ASP A 128 7.62 -5.50 -8.70
N VAL A 129 7.22 -4.27 -9.03
CA VAL A 129 5.85 -3.80 -8.95
C VAL A 129 5.32 -3.69 -10.37
N ILE A 130 4.21 -4.36 -10.65
CA ILE A 130 3.53 -4.31 -11.95
C ILE A 130 2.24 -3.52 -11.77
N GLU A 131 2.06 -2.50 -12.60
CA GLU A 131 0.84 -1.71 -12.67
C GLU A 131 0.26 -1.84 -14.09
N ASP A 132 -0.91 -2.46 -14.23
CA ASP A 132 -1.58 -2.64 -15.53
C ASP A 132 -3.08 -2.91 -15.33
N ALA A 133 -3.82 -3.16 -16.42
CA ALA A 133 -5.19 -3.65 -16.37
C ALA A 133 -5.28 -5.01 -15.64
N PHE A 134 -6.40 -5.24 -14.93
CA PHE A 134 -6.62 -6.46 -14.16
C PHE A 134 -6.36 -7.73 -14.97
N SER A 135 -6.98 -7.85 -16.15
CA SER A 135 -6.85 -9.02 -17.03
C SER A 135 -5.39 -9.35 -17.35
N LYS A 136 -4.59 -8.35 -17.70
CA LYS A 136 -3.16 -8.57 -17.98
C LYS A 136 -2.39 -9.01 -16.74
N ILE A 137 -2.71 -8.45 -15.58
CA ILE A 137 -2.11 -8.89 -14.32
C ILE A 137 -2.42 -10.36 -14.07
N ILE A 138 -3.71 -10.73 -14.05
CA ILE A 138 -4.13 -12.08 -13.68
C ILE A 138 -3.66 -13.15 -14.69
N ASP A 139 -3.64 -12.82 -15.99
CA ASP A 139 -3.29 -13.76 -17.05
C ASP A 139 -1.79 -14.13 -17.09
N GLY A 140 -0.91 -13.24 -16.61
CA GLY A 140 0.53 -13.40 -16.84
C GLY A 140 1.42 -13.38 -15.59
N TYR A 141 1.01 -12.68 -14.53
CA TYR A 141 1.97 -12.29 -13.49
C TYR A 141 1.90 -13.12 -12.21
N PRO A 142 0.72 -13.53 -11.67
CA PRO A 142 0.68 -14.43 -10.53
C PRO A 142 1.53 -15.67 -10.75
N GLU A 143 1.41 -16.33 -11.91
CA GLU A 143 2.15 -17.55 -12.25
C GLU A 143 3.68 -17.35 -12.28
N ARG A 144 4.15 -16.14 -12.58
CA ARG A 144 5.58 -15.79 -12.55
C ARG A 144 6.14 -15.72 -11.13
N TYR A 145 5.34 -15.27 -10.16
CA TYR A 145 5.77 -15.12 -8.77
C TYR A 145 5.37 -16.30 -7.88
N ALA A 146 4.29 -17.00 -8.20
CA ALA A 146 3.80 -18.19 -7.51
C ALA A 146 2.98 -19.12 -8.43
N PRO A 147 3.07 -20.46 -8.27
CA PRO A 147 2.30 -21.40 -9.08
C PRO A 147 0.77 -21.22 -8.96
N ARG A 148 0.05 -21.70 -9.97
CA ARG A 148 -1.41 -21.86 -9.90
C ARG A 148 -1.77 -22.73 -8.69
N GLY A 149 -2.72 -22.26 -7.87
CA GLY A 149 -3.19 -22.99 -6.68
C GLY A 149 -2.82 -22.34 -5.33
N ILE A 150 -2.19 -21.17 -5.34
CA ILE A 150 -2.10 -20.34 -4.13
C ILE A 150 -3.48 -19.83 -3.69
N VAL A 151 -3.70 -19.78 -2.38
CA VAL A 151 -4.95 -19.31 -1.81
C VAL A 151 -4.87 -17.79 -1.66
N TRP A 152 -5.70 -17.10 -2.43
CA TRP A 152 -5.90 -15.66 -2.28
C TRP A 152 -6.93 -15.36 -1.21
N ARG A 153 -6.72 -14.26 -0.52
CA ARG A 153 -7.62 -13.76 0.52
C ARG A 153 -7.86 -12.28 0.34
N ASP A 154 -9.10 -11.86 0.57
CA ASP A 154 -9.40 -10.44 0.73
C ASP A 154 -8.57 -9.86 1.89
N ALA A 155 -7.93 -8.72 1.66
CA ALA A 155 -7.00 -8.13 2.61
C ALA A 155 -7.72 -7.54 3.84
N ALA A 156 -9.00 -7.19 3.73
CA ALA A 156 -9.80 -6.63 4.81
C ALA A 156 -10.53 -7.71 5.61
N SER A 157 -11.21 -8.65 4.92
CA SER A 157 -12.04 -9.68 5.57
C SER A 157 -11.30 -10.99 5.86
N HIS A 158 -10.15 -11.23 5.20
CA HIS A 158 -9.42 -12.50 5.21
C HIS A 158 -10.17 -13.70 4.61
N GLU A 159 -11.34 -13.47 4.01
CA GLU A 159 -12.09 -14.51 3.30
C GLU A 159 -11.32 -15.01 2.09
N ILE A 160 -11.47 -16.29 1.76
CA ILE A 160 -10.83 -16.89 0.58
C ILE A 160 -11.53 -16.34 -0.66
N VAL A 161 -10.74 -15.85 -1.61
CA VAL A 161 -11.22 -15.27 -2.86
C VAL A 161 -10.59 -16.01 -4.03
N ASP A 162 -11.38 -16.25 -5.08
CA ASP A 162 -10.85 -16.68 -6.37
C ASP A 162 -10.63 -15.48 -7.27
N ILE A 163 -9.40 -14.96 -7.29
CA ILE A 163 -9.06 -13.77 -8.06
C ILE A 163 -9.20 -13.97 -9.58
N TYR A 164 -9.22 -15.22 -10.07
CA TYR A 164 -9.39 -15.53 -11.49
C TYR A 164 -10.85 -15.44 -11.94
N ASN A 165 -11.79 -15.43 -10.99
CA ASN A 165 -13.23 -15.31 -11.21
C ASN A 165 -13.80 -13.96 -10.75
N LEU A 166 -12.95 -13.04 -10.30
CA LEU A 166 -13.37 -11.65 -10.09
C LEU A 166 -13.78 -11.08 -11.45
N LYS A 167 -15.07 -10.79 -11.60
CA LYS A 167 -15.56 -10.08 -12.78
C LYS A 167 -14.98 -8.67 -12.71
N ALA A 168 -14.20 -8.28 -13.70
CA ALA A 168 -14.03 -6.87 -14.02
C ALA A 168 -15.42 -6.40 -14.51
N GLU A 169 -16.20 -5.81 -13.60
CA GLU A 169 -17.51 -5.21 -13.94
C GLU A 169 -17.35 -3.94 -14.76
#